data_AF-A0A1G0SF37-F1
#
_entry.id   AF-A0A1G0SF37-F1
#
_cell.length_a   1.000
_cell.length_b   1.000
_cell.length_c   1.000
_cell.angle_alpha   90.00
_cell.angle_beta   90.00
_cell.angle_gamma   90.00
#
_symmetry.space_group_name_H-M   'P 1'
#
loop_
_entity.id
_entity.type
_entity.pdbx_description
1 polymer ?
#
loop_
_entity_poly.entity_id
_entity_poly.type
_entity_poly.pdbx_seq_one_letter_code
_entity_poly.pdbx_strand_id
1 'polypeptide(L)'
;MKKSGVRSKLFHTQTKGFMLRSFFITASLTVILFSQCFASVPMASEPQQDILNIGFVLYTKGDTPGTLYARWTYANVYSGPGLATGGPREGFAGHYHVRYFYENGEFSDEYDLVIEKTGDFYNVSWISNGKVVASGVGMEVENGLAVGWRRIAD
;
A
#
# COMPACT_ATOMS: atom_id res chain seq x y z
N MET A 1 72.38 8.68 -5.07
CA MET A 1 72.06 8.67 -6.52
C MET A 1 70.60 9.11 -6.65
N LYS A 2 70.29 10.36 -7.06
CA LYS A 2 70.27 10.91 -8.44
C LYS A 2 69.10 10.30 -9.23
N LYS A 3 68.14 11.00 -9.84
CA LYS A 3 67.67 12.40 -9.95
C LYS A 3 66.35 12.33 -10.75
N SER A 4 65.54 13.39 -10.67
CA SER A 4 64.70 14.00 -11.74
C SER A 4 63.59 13.15 -12.40
N GLY A 5 62.34 13.59 -12.54
CA GLY A 5 61.78 14.95 -12.60
C GLY A 5 61.33 15.32 -14.01
N VAL A 6 60.35 16.24 -14.06
CA VAL A 6 60.12 17.26 -15.15
C VAL A 6 59.33 16.73 -16.37
N ARG A 7 58.33 17.39 -17.01
CA ARG A 7 57.62 18.69 -16.91
C ARG A 7 56.42 18.63 -17.91
N SER A 8 55.24 19.16 -17.58
CA SER A 8 54.63 20.45 -18.04
C SER A 8 54.32 20.68 -19.53
N LYS A 9 53.11 21.21 -19.78
CA LYS A 9 52.71 22.40 -20.59
C LYS A 9 51.21 22.18 -20.94
N LEU A 10 50.18 22.98 -20.59
CA LEU A 10 49.95 24.43 -20.47
C LEU A 10 50.09 25.20 -21.79
N PHE A 11 48.96 25.61 -22.38
CA PHE A 11 48.67 26.84 -23.14
C PHE A 11 47.12 26.93 -23.28
N HIS A 12 46.41 27.91 -22.70
CA HIS A 12 46.17 29.30 -23.14
C HIS A 12 45.48 29.34 -24.53
N THR A 13 44.36 30.04 -24.78
CA THR A 13 44.12 31.48 -24.58
C THR A 13 42.65 31.84 -24.89
N GLN A 14 42.18 32.92 -24.25
CA GLN A 14 40.95 33.69 -24.47
C GLN A 14 40.71 34.23 -25.90
N THR A 15 39.46 34.62 -26.18
CA THR A 15 39.06 35.91 -26.83
C THR A 15 37.53 36.10 -26.57
N LYS A 16 37.03 37.00 -25.71
CA LYS A 16 36.79 38.47 -25.81
C LYS A 16 36.06 38.95 -27.08
N GLY A 17 34.96 39.69 -26.88
CA GLY A 17 34.34 40.59 -27.88
C GLY A 17 32.81 40.74 -27.71
N PHE A 18 32.27 41.56 -26.80
CA PHE A 18 31.94 43.01 -26.89
C PHE A 18 30.66 43.40 -27.67
N MET A 19 29.74 44.02 -26.90
CA MET A 19 28.79 45.10 -27.20
C MET A 19 27.54 44.94 -28.09
N LEU A 20 26.39 45.07 -27.39
CA LEU A 20 25.25 45.99 -27.61
C LEU A 20 25.14 46.74 -28.96
N ARG A 21 23.95 46.68 -29.57
CA ARG A 21 23.24 47.83 -30.20
C ARG A 21 21.77 47.48 -30.50
N SER A 22 20.90 48.45 -30.23
CA SER A 22 19.44 48.38 -30.19
C SER A 22 18.73 48.87 -31.47
N PHE A 23 17.41 48.60 -31.52
CA PHE A 23 16.31 49.22 -32.30
C PHE A 23 16.19 48.79 -33.79
N PHE A 24 15.03 48.44 -34.38
CA PHE A 24 13.63 48.93 -34.26
C PHE A 24 12.59 47.91 -34.80
N ILE A 25 11.37 47.93 -34.22
CA ILE A 25 10.00 47.84 -34.82
C ILE A 25 9.68 46.57 -35.65
N THR A 26 8.65 45.76 -35.34
CA THR A 26 7.24 46.04 -35.69
C THR A 26 6.30 45.02 -35.02
N ALA A 27 5.11 45.50 -34.67
CA ALA A 27 3.99 44.78 -34.10
C ALA A 27 3.50 43.58 -34.93
N SER A 28 3.04 42.53 -34.25
CA SER A 28 1.78 41.88 -34.61
C SER A 28 1.22 41.14 -33.40
N LEU A 29 0.21 41.75 -32.79
CA LEU A 29 -0.60 41.18 -31.72
C LEU A 29 -1.73 40.37 -32.38
N THR A 30 -1.49 39.11 -32.69
CA THR A 30 -2.58 38.16 -32.97
C THR A 30 -3.03 37.53 -31.66
N VAL A 31 -4.04 38.15 -31.05
CA VAL A 31 -4.86 37.51 -30.01
C VAL A 31 -5.67 36.42 -30.70
N ILE A 32 -5.19 35.18 -30.67
CA ILE A 32 -6.04 34.04 -31.01
C ILE A 32 -6.89 33.76 -29.77
N LEU A 33 -8.11 34.30 -29.75
CA LEU A 33 -9.17 33.83 -28.87
C LEU A 33 -9.59 32.42 -29.34
N PHE A 34 -8.83 31.40 -28.94
CA PHE A 34 -9.39 30.06 -28.87
C PHE A 34 -10.45 30.11 -27.77
N SER A 35 -11.71 30.26 -28.19
CA SER A 35 -12.87 30.08 -27.32
C SER A 35 -12.85 28.63 -26.83
N GLN A 36 -12.22 28.44 -25.68
CA GLN A 36 -12.27 27.21 -24.92
C GLN A 36 -13.66 27.09 -24.32
N CYS A 37 -14.62 26.58 -25.09
CA CYS A 37 -15.77 25.90 -24.51
C CYS A 37 -15.29 24.54 -24.00
N PHE A 38 -14.48 24.54 -22.93
CA PHE A 38 -14.46 23.38 -22.04
C PHE A 38 -15.79 23.44 -21.31
N ALA A 39 -16.76 22.68 -21.81
CA ALA A 39 -17.90 22.32 -21.00
C ALA A 39 -17.32 21.60 -19.77
N SER A 40 -17.33 22.28 -18.62
CA SER A 40 -17.03 21.66 -17.33
C SER A 40 -18.05 20.55 -17.15
N VAL A 41 -17.66 19.32 -17.47
CA VAL A 41 -18.46 18.16 -17.07
C VAL A 41 -18.52 18.25 -15.55
N PRO A 42 -19.70 18.37 -14.92
CA PRO A 42 -19.77 18.24 -13.48
C PRO A 42 -19.23 16.85 -13.17
N MET A 43 -18.05 16.79 -12.54
CA MET A 43 -17.59 15.58 -11.89
C MET A 43 -18.68 15.24 -10.89
N ALA A 44 -19.55 14.31 -11.25
CA ALA A 44 -20.45 13.69 -10.31
C ALA A 44 -19.55 13.18 -9.20
N SER A 45 -19.67 13.79 -8.02
CA SER A 45 -19.07 13.26 -6.81
C SER A 45 -19.53 11.81 -6.72
N GLU A 46 -18.60 10.87 -6.84
CA GLU A 46 -18.88 9.47 -6.54
C GLU A 46 -19.56 9.44 -5.17
N PRO A 47 -20.69 8.70 -5.04
CA PRO A 47 -21.40 8.68 -3.78
C PRO A 47 -20.42 8.29 -2.69
N GLN A 48 -20.33 9.11 -1.64
CA GLN A 48 -19.67 8.71 -0.39
C GLN A 48 -20.38 7.45 0.08
N GLN A 49 -19.83 6.30 -0.27
CA GLN A 49 -20.33 5.03 0.22
C GLN A 49 -20.04 5.02 1.71
N ASP A 50 -21.08 4.84 2.51
CA ASP A 50 -20.93 4.42 3.90
C ASP A 50 -20.26 3.04 3.88
N ILE A 51 -18.93 3.04 3.96
CA ILE A 51 -18.12 1.82 3.99
C ILE A 51 -18.48 1.09 5.27
N LEU A 52 -19.13 -0.06 5.15
CA LEU A 52 -19.45 -0.89 6.29
C LEU A 52 -18.15 -1.28 6.99
N ASN A 53 -18.03 -0.97 8.28
CA ASN A 53 -16.87 -1.32 9.08
C ASN A 53 -16.93 -2.80 9.52
N ILE A 54 -17.08 -3.71 8.55
CA ILE A 54 -17.10 -5.15 8.75
C ILE A 54 -16.33 -5.82 7.62
N GLY A 55 -15.83 -7.01 7.89
CA GLY A 55 -15.18 -7.85 6.90
C GLY A 55 -15.36 -9.32 7.21
N PHE A 56 -14.79 -10.13 6.32
CA PHE A 56 -14.76 -11.57 6.44
C PHE A 56 -13.38 -12.07 6.06
N VAL A 57 -12.91 -13.13 6.72
CA VAL A 57 -11.70 -13.85 6.32
C VAL A 57 -11.92 -15.34 6.48
N LEU A 58 -11.48 -16.10 5.48
CA LEU A 58 -11.34 -17.55 5.56
C LEU A 58 -9.87 -17.87 5.74
N TYR A 59 -9.54 -18.57 6.83
CA TYR A 59 -8.23 -19.16 7.03
C TYR A 59 -8.24 -20.64 6.66
N THR A 60 -7.24 -21.08 5.91
CA THR A 60 -6.97 -22.50 5.66
C THR A 60 -5.56 -22.83 6.15
N LYS A 61 -5.32 -24.08 6.53
CA LYS A 61 -3.96 -24.50 6.93
C LYS A 61 -3.00 -24.35 5.74
N GLY A 62 -1.82 -23.81 6.00
CA GLY A 62 -0.76 -23.73 5.00
C GLY A 62 0.03 -25.03 4.89
N ASP A 63 0.91 -25.10 3.89
CA ASP A 63 1.74 -26.30 3.64
C ASP A 63 2.80 -26.53 4.73
N THR A 64 3.13 -25.50 5.50
CA THR A 64 4.07 -25.56 6.62
C THR A 64 3.32 -25.53 7.96
N PRO A 65 3.62 -26.43 8.92
CA PRO A 65 3.02 -26.36 10.26
C PRO A 65 3.22 -24.98 10.90
N GLY A 66 2.19 -24.45 11.57
CA GLY A 66 2.22 -23.09 12.12
C GLY A 66 1.93 -21.98 11.13
N THR A 67 1.49 -22.30 9.91
CA THR A 67 1.09 -21.31 8.90
C THR A 67 -0.36 -21.45 8.50
N LEU A 68 -0.99 -20.32 8.16
CA LEU A 68 -2.34 -20.25 7.60
C LEU A 68 -2.33 -19.39 6.33
N TYR A 69 -3.03 -19.83 5.29
CA TYR A 69 -3.42 -18.96 4.19
C TYR A 69 -4.71 -18.24 4.56
N ALA A 70 -4.83 -16.99 4.12
CA ALA A 70 -6.02 -16.18 4.32
C ALA A 70 -6.59 -15.73 2.98
N ARG A 71 -7.92 -15.66 2.89
CA ARG A 71 -8.63 -14.91 1.86
C ARG A 71 -9.61 -13.97 2.55
N TRP A 72 -9.43 -12.68 2.38
CA TRP A 72 -10.13 -11.65 3.16
C TRP A 72 -10.92 -10.70 2.27
N THR A 73 -11.95 -10.09 2.86
CA THR A 73 -12.65 -8.93 2.31
C THR A 73 -13.02 -7.94 3.41
N TYR A 74 -13.05 -6.66 3.06
CA TYR A 74 -13.51 -5.56 3.92
C TYR A 74 -14.52 -4.71 3.16
N ALA A 75 -15.68 -4.49 3.79
CA ALA A 75 -16.80 -3.73 3.26
C ALA A 75 -17.33 -4.16 1.87
N ASN A 76 -16.94 -5.36 1.39
CA ASN A 76 -17.14 -5.81 0.01
C ASN A 76 -16.49 -4.91 -1.06
N VAL A 77 -15.53 -4.06 -0.67
CA VAL A 77 -14.82 -3.14 -1.57
C VAL A 77 -13.35 -3.53 -1.70
N TYR A 78 -12.76 -4.00 -0.59
CA TYR A 78 -11.37 -4.45 -0.56
C TYR A 78 -11.32 -5.96 -0.35
N SER A 79 -10.37 -6.63 -0.97
CA SER A 79 -10.11 -8.06 -0.79
C SER A 79 -8.69 -8.43 -1.18
N GLY A 80 -8.30 -9.64 -0.80
CA GLY A 80 -7.10 -10.28 -1.34
C GLY A 80 -6.64 -11.47 -0.51
N PRO A 81 -5.41 -11.94 -0.77
CA PRO A 81 -4.81 -13.03 -0.02
C PRO A 81 -4.11 -12.54 1.26
N GLY A 82 -3.74 -13.47 2.12
CA GLY A 82 -2.86 -13.22 3.25
C GLY A 82 -2.13 -14.48 3.70
N LEU A 83 -1.11 -14.28 4.54
CA LEU A 83 -0.28 -15.35 5.10
C LEU A 83 -0.04 -15.07 6.58
N ALA A 84 -0.47 -16.00 7.44
CA ALA A 84 -0.16 -16.02 8.86
C ALA A 84 0.93 -17.05 9.16
N THR A 85 1.86 -16.71 10.04
CA THR A 85 3.01 -17.55 10.39
C THR A 85 3.29 -17.52 11.90
N GLY A 86 4.03 -18.51 12.40
CA GLY A 86 4.45 -18.57 13.81
C GLY A 86 3.43 -19.19 14.77
N GLY A 87 2.31 -19.69 14.26
CA GLY A 87 1.28 -20.34 15.07
C GLY A 87 1.61 -21.77 15.50
N PRO A 88 0.65 -22.45 16.14
CA PRO A 88 0.79 -23.84 16.57
C PRO A 88 0.94 -24.79 15.38
N ARG A 89 1.56 -25.95 15.63
CA ARG A 89 1.70 -27.01 14.62
C ARG A 89 0.35 -27.55 14.14
N GLU A 90 -0.66 -27.56 15.01
CA GLU A 90 -1.98 -28.12 14.75
C GLU A 90 -3.08 -27.16 15.22
N GLY A 91 -4.26 -27.30 14.61
CA GLY A 91 -5.42 -26.44 14.90
C GLY A 91 -5.26 -25.01 14.37
N PHE A 92 -6.21 -24.15 14.75
CA PHE A 92 -6.21 -22.72 14.43
C PHE A 92 -5.91 -21.82 15.63
N ALA A 93 -6.09 -22.32 16.86
CA ALA A 93 -5.97 -21.50 18.06
C ALA A 93 -4.50 -21.26 18.44
N GLY A 94 -4.07 -19.99 18.40
CA GLY A 94 -2.73 -19.58 18.80
C GLY A 94 -2.40 -18.15 18.39
N HIS A 95 -1.11 -17.82 18.50
CA HIS A 95 -0.56 -16.52 18.14
C HIS A 95 0.17 -16.61 16.81
N TYR A 96 -0.14 -15.69 15.91
CA TYR A 96 0.45 -15.62 14.59
C TYR A 96 0.91 -14.19 14.31
N HIS A 97 1.87 -14.06 13.41
CA HIS A 97 2.10 -12.82 12.69
C HIS A 97 1.48 -12.95 11.29
N VAL A 98 0.57 -12.05 10.93
CA VAL A 98 -0.20 -12.13 9.67
C VAL A 98 0.06 -10.90 8.80
N ARG A 99 0.23 -11.14 7.50
CA ARG A 99 0.32 -10.11 6.46
C ARG A 99 -0.77 -10.30 5.43
N TYR A 100 -1.43 -9.22 5.05
CA TYR A 100 -2.47 -9.18 4.03
C TYR A 100 -2.01 -8.37 2.82
N PHE A 101 -2.51 -8.79 1.67
CA PHE A 101 -2.25 -8.16 0.40
C PHE A 101 -3.58 -7.91 -0.30
N TYR A 102 -3.63 -6.90 -1.16
CA TYR A 102 -4.71 -6.72 -2.11
C TYR A 102 -4.61 -7.75 -3.24
N GLU A 103 -5.67 -7.90 -4.05
CA GLU A 103 -5.70 -8.83 -5.20
C GLU A 103 -4.55 -8.58 -6.21
N ASN A 104 -4.07 -7.35 -6.34
CA ASN A 104 -2.93 -7.00 -7.20
C ASN A 104 -1.56 -7.42 -6.60
N GLY A 105 -1.53 -8.01 -5.41
CA GLY A 105 -0.33 -8.41 -4.68
C GLY A 105 0.34 -7.28 -3.89
N GLU A 106 -0.20 -6.06 -3.92
CA GLU A 106 0.28 -4.95 -3.11
C GLU A 106 0.02 -5.21 -1.62
N PHE A 107 0.96 -4.83 -0.77
CA PHE A 107 0.81 -4.92 0.67
C PHE A 107 -0.36 -4.06 1.16
N SER A 108 -1.24 -4.65 1.97
CA SER A 108 -2.35 -3.94 2.63
C SER A 108 -1.97 -3.60 4.06
N ASP A 109 -1.81 -4.63 4.89
CA ASP A 109 -1.67 -4.48 6.34
C ASP A 109 -0.94 -5.68 6.96
N GLU A 110 -0.41 -5.48 8.17
CA GLU A 110 0.16 -6.55 9.00
C GLU A 110 -0.27 -6.41 10.47
N TYR A 111 -0.39 -7.55 11.15
CA TYR A 111 -0.87 -7.64 12.53
C TYR A 111 -0.22 -8.78 13.29
N ASP A 112 -0.18 -8.63 14.62
CA ASP A 112 -0.16 -9.77 15.51
C ASP A 112 -1.60 -10.30 15.62
N LEU A 113 -1.80 -11.54 15.21
CA LEU A 113 -3.10 -12.20 15.16
C LEU A 113 -3.21 -13.20 16.31
N VAL A 114 -4.27 -13.08 17.10
CA VAL A 114 -4.57 -14.02 18.18
C VAL A 114 -5.90 -14.71 17.88
N ILE A 115 -5.87 -16.04 17.81
CA ILE A 115 -7.04 -16.89 17.61
C ILE A 115 -7.23 -17.74 18.87
N GLU A 116 -8.37 -17.61 19.54
CA GLU A 116 -8.69 -18.35 20.76
C GLU A 116 -9.95 -19.19 20.53
N LYS A 117 -9.90 -20.49 20.87
CA LYS A 117 -11.08 -21.35 20.79
C LYS A 117 -11.96 -21.16 22.01
N THR A 118 -13.24 -20.87 21.78
CA THR A 118 -14.27 -20.64 22.80
C THR A 118 -15.47 -21.56 22.58
N GLY A 119 -15.35 -22.80 23.05
CA GLY A 119 -16.32 -23.86 22.76
C GLY A 119 -16.24 -24.29 21.29
N ASP A 120 -17.36 -24.20 20.58
CA ASP A 120 -17.46 -24.52 19.15
C ASP A 120 -17.06 -23.34 18.24
N PHE A 121 -16.85 -22.16 18.82
CA PHE A 121 -16.50 -20.93 18.12
C PHE A 121 -15.07 -20.50 18.43
N TYR A 122 -14.65 -19.42 17.78
CA TYR A 122 -13.36 -18.79 17.95
C TYR A 122 -13.53 -17.29 18.16
N ASN A 123 -12.79 -16.73 19.12
CA ASN A 123 -12.54 -15.30 19.20
C ASN A 123 -11.26 -14.99 18.44
N VAL A 124 -11.27 -13.94 17.62
CA VAL A 124 -10.11 -13.53 16.82
C VAL A 124 -9.83 -12.06 17.04
N SER A 125 -8.57 -11.73 17.33
CA SER A 125 -8.12 -10.35 17.56
C SER A 125 -6.94 -10.03 16.65
N TRP A 126 -7.01 -8.86 15.99
CA TRP A 126 -5.90 -8.29 15.24
C TRP A 126 -5.31 -7.14 16.04
N ILE A 127 -4.03 -7.23 16.31
CA ILE A 127 -3.29 -6.34 17.20
C ILE A 127 -2.24 -5.59 16.39
N SER A 128 -2.20 -4.28 16.55
CA SER A 128 -1.16 -3.42 16.01
C SER A 128 -0.64 -2.52 17.13
N ASN A 129 0.68 -2.43 17.27
CA ASN A 129 1.33 -1.66 18.34
C ASN A 129 0.80 -2.00 19.75
N GLY A 130 0.52 -3.28 20.02
CA GLY A 130 0.00 -3.76 21.30
C GLY A 130 -1.47 -3.41 21.59
N LYS A 131 -2.20 -2.78 20.65
CA LYS A 131 -3.63 -2.46 20.77
C LYS A 131 -4.45 -3.31 19.81
N VAL A 132 -5.58 -3.83 20.29
CA VAL A 132 -6.56 -4.52 19.43
C VAL A 132 -7.22 -3.48 18.51
N VAL A 133 -7.06 -3.63 17.20
CA VAL A 133 -7.60 -2.73 16.17
C VAL A 133 -8.74 -3.35 15.37
N ALA A 134 -8.89 -4.67 15.45
CA ALA A 134 -10.06 -5.37 14.93
C ALA A 134 -10.35 -6.61 15.78
N SER A 135 -11.62 -6.99 15.84
CA SER A 135 -12.05 -8.21 16.50
C SER A 135 -13.11 -8.93 15.68
N GLY A 136 -13.17 -10.24 15.85
CA GLY A 136 -14.06 -11.10 15.09
C GLY A 136 -14.42 -12.38 15.83
N VAL A 137 -15.44 -13.04 15.30
CA VAL A 137 -15.90 -14.36 15.75
C VAL A 137 -15.85 -15.30 14.56
N GLY A 138 -15.34 -16.50 14.78
CA GLY A 138 -15.22 -17.51 13.76
C GLY A 138 -15.76 -18.87 14.15
N MET A 139 -15.92 -19.71 13.13
CA MET A 139 -16.26 -21.12 13.29
C MET A 139 -15.49 -21.96 12.28
N GLU A 140 -15.13 -23.18 12.69
CA GLU A 140 -14.59 -24.15 11.74
C GLU A 140 -15.67 -24.53 10.72
N VAL A 141 -15.27 -24.51 9.46
CA VAL A 141 -15.98 -25.06 8.30
C VAL A 141 -15.12 -26.15 7.70
N GLU A 142 -15.65 -26.94 6.76
CA GLU A 142 -15.01 -28.18 6.25
C GLU A 142 -13.49 -28.10 6.06
N ASN A 143 -12.98 -27.03 5.42
CA ASN A 143 -11.56 -26.88 5.11
C ASN A 143 -10.90 -25.63 5.72
N GLY A 144 -11.50 -24.99 6.72
CA GLY A 144 -10.96 -23.73 7.23
C GLY A 144 -11.66 -23.16 8.47
N LEU A 145 -11.17 -22.01 8.91
CA LEU A 145 -11.79 -21.18 9.92
C LEU A 145 -12.38 -19.94 9.24
N ALA A 146 -13.70 -19.86 9.18
CA ALA A 146 -14.42 -18.70 8.65
C ALA A 146 -14.64 -17.69 9.78
N VAL A 147 -14.24 -16.43 9.58
CA VAL A 147 -14.28 -15.38 10.62
C VAL A 147 -14.94 -14.12 10.07
N GLY A 148 -16.04 -13.71 10.70
CA GLY A 148 -16.59 -12.37 10.53
C GLY A 148 -15.91 -11.41 11.50
N TRP A 149 -15.52 -10.22 11.04
CA TRP A 149 -14.78 -9.26 11.86
C TRP A 149 -15.23 -7.82 11.62
N ARG A 150 -14.85 -6.93 12.53
CA ARG A 150 -15.04 -5.47 12.40
C ARG A 150 -13.80 -4.72 12.90
N ARG A 151 -13.50 -3.54 12.36
CA ARG A 151 -12.50 -2.66 13.01
C ARG A 151 -13.10 -2.11 14.29
N ILE A 152 -12.26 -1.96 15.30
CA ILE A 152 -12.58 -1.14 16.46
C ILE A 152 -12.26 0.29 16.04
N ALA A 153 -13.30 1.07 15.70
CA ALA A 153 -13.12 2.50 15.49
C ALA A 153 -12.65 3.15 16.79
N ASP A 154 -11.76 4.14 16.70
CA ASP A 154 -11.41 5.01 17.82
C ASP A 154 -12.57 5.94 18.20
#